data_AF-A0A2N0APX0-F1
#
_entry.id   AF-A0A2N0APX0-F1
#
_cell.length_a   1.000
_cell.length_b   1.000
_cell.length_c   1.000
_cell.angle_alpha   90.00
_cell.angle_beta   90.00
_cell.angle_gamma   90.00
#
_symmetry.space_group_name_H-M   'P 1'
#
loop_
_entity.id
_entity.type
_entity.pdbx_description
1 polymer ?
#
loop_
_entity_poly.entity_id
_entity_poly.type
_entity_poly.pdbx_seq_one_letter_code
_entity_poly.pdbx_strand_id
1 'polypeptide(L)'
;MKRRLTVLKILSLGFLLFCQKSNSKNDFTSLLNSTSPVTEIYFSYPGRDVADEKKRIVKDVLLSEIRKAKVSIRAYLYSIDDYEILTELYLKQRMGVRIELFGDKNEDYSELESLGLEIQRWSGSGIHHTKIWIFDRIRFFTGTGNFTTHGLSTDNNVFWAQNISPKEWEDVILTLDGKNQKGTFRIGNLVYWISPEAGLEIQQELLDAVDSAKHSIKYLIYSHYDPLFSLKLLEAHRRGVRIEGIYNGPMSTNPEGVYLSQNLEYPSQIWEDGNVDFIFKEDRYLGGLLHHKTMLIDDQIVYTGSYNYSVSARDKNKEIFVRFDHPSIAKEFLMEWKRILQIANPVSQDSSGGGGANANNSGEVRMFFIQQFQNSLFQTNVLFNSEGGFDSNSNALSSAYKQTLALTGISRPKEGNRFQFSSKTFDPIWEESEGSNLQLLFQNHFLGTKLNLSNGERILSLSLWDGTHAKEFYSLDLNSTILGQTDFWKGRNLWFWVQTETRTLSFCHIKDQLKPPEWMVFLINRMEVKGRRSPVCSND
;
A
#
# COMPACT_ATOMS: atom_id res chain seq x y z
N MET A 1 33.77 52.91 -56.87
CA MET A 1 32.67 53.48 -57.65
C MET A 1 31.65 52.37 -57.94
N LYS A 2 30.42 52.53 -57.43
CA LYS A 2 29.15 51.83 -57.75
C LYS A 2 28.99 50.30 -57.49
N ARG A 3 28.09 50.05 -56.51
CA ARG A 3 27.22 48.88 -56.24
C ARG A 3 26.53 48.26 -57.46
N ARG A 4 26.16 46.97 -57.34
CA ARG A 4 24.84 46.31 -57.59
C ARG A 4 25.08 44.83 -57.96
N LEU A 5 24.29 43.82 -57.63
CA LEU A 5 23.06 43.61 -56.87
C LEU A 5 22.94 42.07 -56.75
N THR A 6 22.48 41.58 -55.61
CA THR A 6 22.23 40.17 -55.29
C THR A 6 21.04 39.62 -56.10
N VAL A 7 21.15 38.39 -56.65
CA VAL A 7 20.01 37.58 -57.10
C VAL A 7 20.19 36.16 -56.59
N LEU A 8 19.29 35.77 -55.69
CA LEU A 8 19.13 34.43 -55.13
C LEU A 8 18.36 33.57 -56.15
N LYS A 9 18.90 32.41 -56.55
CA LYS A 9 18.15 31.37 -57.28
C LYS A 9 18.11 30.09 -56.46
N ILE A 10 16.87 29.69 -56.20
CA ILE A 10 16.40 28.45 -55.58
C ILE A 10 16.87 27.24 -56.41
N LEU A 11 17.45 26.23 -55.75
CA LEU A 11 17.57 24.89 -56.30
C LEU A 11 16.87 23.89 -55.36
N SER A 12 15.80 23.32 -55.86
CA SER A 12 15.06 22.19 -55.32
C SER A 12 15.90 20.92 -55.42
N LEU A 13 16.14 20.25 -54.30
CA LEU A 13 16.66 18.88 -54.28
C LEU A 13 15.69 18.00 -53.49
N GLY A 14 14.97 17.15 -54.21
CA GLY A 14 14.08 16.14 -53.64
C GLY A 14 14.89 15.08 -52.90
N PHE A 15 14.56 14.86 -51.62
CA PHE A 15 15.05 13.73 -50.86
C PHE A 15 14.08 12.55 -51.02
N LEU A 16 14.50 11.57 -51.83
CA LEU A 16 13.96 10.22 -51.82
C LEU A 16 14.38 9.53 -50.53
N LEU A 17 13.40 9.16 -49.69
CA LEU A 17 13.58 8.30 -48.53
C LEU A 17 13.87 6.87 -49.01
N PHE A 18 15.15 6.50 -49.06
CA PHE A 18 15.56 5.10 -49.09
C PHE A 18 15.69 4.57 -47.66
N CYS A 19 14.89 3.55 -47.39
CA CYS A 19 14.91 2.75 -46.17
C CYS A 19 16.24 1.98 -46.10
N GLN A 20 17.14 2.37 -45.19
CA GLN A 20 18.29 1.55 -44.80
C GLN A 20 18.07 1.01 -43.38
N LYS A 21 17.96 -0.32 -43.29
CA LYS A 21 18.07 -1.11 -42.05
C LYS A 21 19.36 -0.72 -41.33
N SER A 22 19.24 -0.12 -40.14
CA SER A 22 20.36 -0.02 -39.21
C SER A 22 20.57 -1.37 -38.54
N ASN A 23 21.60 -2.08 -38.98
CA ASN A 23 22.15 -3.24 -38.26
C ASN A 23 22.65 -2.84 -36.87
N SER A 24 22.48 -3.77 -35.95
CA SER A 24 22.86 -3.74 -34.53
C SER A 24 24.13 -2.95 -34.22
N LYS A 25 24.01 -1.96 -33.34
CA LYS A 25 25.09 -1.56 -32.43
C LYS A 25 24.60 -1.84 -31.02
N ASN A 26 25.40 -2.62 -30.30
CA ASN A 26 25.24 -3.04 -28.93
C ASN A 26 24.64 -1.94 -28.05
N ASP A 27 23.37 -2.11 -27.71
CA ASP A 27 22.69 -1.28 -26.74
C ASP A 27 23.07 -1.77 -25.34
N PHE A 28 24.18 -1.23 -24.82
CA PHE A 28 24.68 -1.50 -23.47
C PHE A 28 23.75 -0.92 -22.38
N THR A 29 22.66 -0.22 -22.71
CA THR A 29 21.65 0.18 -21.71
C THR A 29 20.93 -1.04 -21.11
N SER A 30 20.83 -2.15 -21.84
CA SER A 30 20.33 -3.43 -21.32
C SER A 30 21.22 -4.07 -20.25
N LEU A 31 22.51 -3.70 -20.20
CA LEU A 31 23.47 -4.12 -19.17
C LEU A 31 23.45 -3.20 -17.94
N LEU A 32 22.90 -1.99 -18.07
CA LEU A 32 22.75 -1.00 -17.00
C LEU A 32 21.37 -1.02 -16.35
N ASN A 33 20.36 -1.54 -17.05
CA ASN A 33 19.04 -1.78 -16.47
C ASN A 33 19.05 -3.14 -15.77
N SER A 34 18.81 -3.13 -14.46
CA SER A 34 18.44 -4.32 -13.71
C SER A 34 17.36 -5.09 -14.45
N THR A 35 17.41 -6.42 -14.44
CA THR A 35 16.28 -7.24 -14.90
C THR A 35 15.02 -6.79 -14.18
N SER A 36 13.93 -6.56 -14.93
CA SER A 36 12.65 -6.16 -14.34
C SER A 36 12.27 -7.09 -13.19
N PRO A 37 11.87 -6.54 -12.03
CA PRO A 37 11.56 -7.35 -10.86
C PRO A 37 10.30 -8.20 -11.04
N VAL A 38 9.44 -7.83 -11.98
CA VAL A 38 8.32 -8.65 -12.46
C VAL A 38 8.65 -9.21 -13.85
N THR A 39 8.19 -10.43 -14.11
CA THR A 39 8.41 -11.09 -15.40
C THR A 39 7.51 -10.48 -16.47
N GLU A 40 6.24 -10.27 -16.15
CA GLU A 40 5.23 -9.75 -17.07
C GLU A 40 4.23 -8.84 -16.32
N ILE A 41 3.69 -7.82 -17.03
CA ILE A 41 2.62 -6.94 -16.58
C ILE A 41 1.53 -6.90 -17.66
N TYR A 42 0.28 -6.95 -17.24
CA TYR A 42 -0.89 -6.94 -18.10
C TYR A 42 -1.93 -5.94 -17.58
N PHE A 43 -2.38 -5.04 -18.46
CA PHE A 43 -3.53 -4.18 -18.19
C PHE A 43 -4.77 -4.74 -18.88
N SER A 44 -5.93 -4.62 -18.24
CA SER A 44 -7.20 -4.85 -18.92
C SER A 44 -7.57 -3.64 -19.78
N TYR A 45 -8.32 -3.90 -20.85
CA TYR A 45 -8.74 -2.85 -21.80
C TYR A 45 -10.25 -2.86 -21.96
N PRO A 46 -11.01 -2.40 -20.96
CA PRO A 46 -12.45 -2.32 -21.06
C PRO A 46 -12.89 -1.17 -21.96
N GLY A 47 -14.19 -1.18 -22.31
CA GLY A 47 -14.84 -0.12 -23.05
C GLY A 47 -15.60 -0.63 -24.27
N ARG A 48 -16.68 0.05 -24.62
CA ARG A 48 -17.56 -0.31 -25.75
C ARG A 48 -16.83 -0.38 -27.10
N ASP A 49 -15.81 0.46 -27.30
CA ASP A 49 -15.09 0.62 -28.57
C ASP A 49 -13.81 -0.25 -28.63
N VAL A 50 -13.59 -1.10 -27.61
CA VAL A 50 -12.46 -2.03 -27.56
C VAL A 50 -12.88 -3.40 -28.10
N ALA A 51 -12.09 -3.93 -29.05
CA ALA A 51 -12.30 -5.25 -29.62
C ALA A 51 -12.24 -6.37 -28.57
N ASP A 52 -13.09 -7.39 -28.72
CA ASP A 52 -13.21 -8.47 -27.75
C ASP A 52 -11.90 -9.24 -27.55
N GLU A 53 -11.08 -9.42 -28.59
CA GLU A 53 -9.77 -10.07 -28.46
C GLU A 53 -8.85 -9.30 -27.51
N LYS A 54 -8.96 -7.96 -27.51
CA LYS A 54 -8.15 -7.11 -26.64
C LYS A 54 -8.67 -7.14 -25.20
N LYS A 55 -10.00 -7.21 -24.99
CA LYS A 55 -10.60 -7.41 -23.67
C LYS A 55 -10.18 -8.75 -23.03
N ARG A 56 -9.96 -9.77 -23.86
CA ARG A 56 -9.61 -11.14 -23.41
C ARG A 56 -8.16 -11.34 -22.99
N ILE A 57 -7.24 -10.42 -23.27
CA ILE A 57 -5.78 -10.61 -23.07
C ILE A 57 -5.44 -11.16 -21.68
N VAL A 58 -5.97 -10.54 -20.61
CA VAL A 58 -5.68 -10.97 -19.23
C VAL A 58 -6.23 -12.36 -18.95
N LYS A 59 -7.47 -12.63 -19.37
CA LYS A 59 -8.10 -13.94 -19.21
C LYS A 59 -7.29 -15.03 -19.93
N ASP A 60 -6.88 -14.79 -21.16
CA ASP A 60 -6.14 -15.77 -21.95
C ASP A 60 -4.75 -16.05 -21.36
N VAL A 61 -4.11 -15.05 -20.76
CA VAL A 61 -2.87 -15.24 -19.98
C VAL A 61 -3.11 -16.14 -18.77
N LEU A 62 -4.14 -15.87 -17.96
CA LEU A 62 -4.46 -16.68 -16.79
C LEU A 62 -4.82 -18.12 -17.18
N LEU A 63 -5.64 -18.32 -18.20
CA LEU A 63 -5.96 -19.64 -18.76
C LEU A 63 -4.69 -20.36 -19.22
N SER A 64 -3.76 -19.65 -19.87
CA SER A 64 -2.45 -20.20 -20.25
C SER A 64 -1.66 -20.68 -19.03
N GLU A 65 -1.60 -19.90 -17.94
CA GLU A 65 -0.90 -20.32 -16.72
C GLU A 65 -1.55 -21.54 -16.05
N ILE A 66 -2.89 -21.57 -15.96
CA ILE A 66 -3.64 -22.74 -15.48
C ILE A 66 -3.32 -23.97 -16.35
N ARG A 67 -3.35 -23.82 -17.68
CA ARG A 67 -3.03 -24.89 -18.65
C ARG A 67 -1.60 -25.40 -18.53
N LYS A 68 -0.64 -24.54 -18.18
CA LYS A 68 0.76 -24.94 -17.99
C LYS A 68 0.98 -25.71 -16.68
N ALA A 69 0.15 -25.49 -15.66
CA ALA A 69 0.30 -26.13 -14.35
C ALA A 69 0.21 -27.66 -14.44
N LYS A 70 1.12 -28.34 -13.72
CA LYS A 70 1.28 -29.82 -13.74
C LYS A 70 1.18 -30.47 -12.38
N VAL A 71 1.44 -29.74 -11.30
CA VAL A 71 1.58 -30.26 -9.93
C VAL A 71 0.51 -29.69 -9.02
N SER A 72 0.39 -28.36 -8.96
CA SER A 72 -0.54 -27.70 -8.06
C SER A 72 -0.97 -26.32 -8.53
N ILE A 73 -2.20 -25.95 -8.21
CA ILE A 73 -2.73 -24.60 -8.33
C ILE A 73 -3.25 -24.20 -6.95
N ARG A 74 -2.72 -23.10 -6.40
CA ARG A 74 -3.23 -22.50 -5.17
C ARG A 74 -3.70 -21.09 -5.45
N ALA A 75 -4.93 -20.74 -5.09
CA ALA A 75 -5.49 -19.43 -5.36
C ALA A 75 -6.17 -18.81 -4.13
N TYR A 76 -5.93 -17.53 -3.94
CA TYR A 76 -6.47 -16.68 -2.89
C TYR A 76 -7.34 -15.61 -3.56
N LEU A 77 -8.64 -15.81 -3.54
CA LEU A 77 -9.62 -15.11 -4.37
C LEU A 77 -10.48 -14.21 -3.49
N TYR A 78 -10.90 -13.07 -4.06
CA TYR A 78 -12.07 -12.38 -3.54
C TYR A 78 -13.32 -13.07 -4.05
N SER A 79 -13.48 -13.13 -5.37
CA SER A 79 -14.55 -13.83 -6.09
C SER A 79 -14.05 -14.42 -7.41
N ILE A 80 -14.80 -15.38 -7.96
CA ILE A 80 -14.53 -16.08 -9.23
C ILE A 80 -15.85 -16.58 -9.85
N ASP A 81 -16.06 -16.30 -11.14
CA ASP A 81 -17.29 -16.70 -11.86
C ASP A 81 -17.09 -17.04 -13.35
N ASP A 82 -15.87 -16.89 -13.90
CA ASP A 82 -15.64 -17.07 -15.33
C ASP A 82 -15.64 -18.56 -15.71
N TYR A 83 -16.60 -18.96 -16.54
CA TYR A 83 -16.82 -20.34 -16.94
C TYR A 83 -15.63 -21.01 -17.64
N GLU A 84 -14.83 -20.27 -18.42
CA GLU A 84 -13.65 -20.84 -19.08
C GLU A 84 -12.59 -21.20 -18.04
N ILE A 85 -12.40 -20.32 -17.05
CA ILE A 85 -11.49 -20.55 -15.93
C ILE A 85 -11.98 -21.73 -15.08
N LEU A 86 -13.25 -21.73 -14.68
CA LEU A 86 -13.83 -22.81 -13.86
C LEU A 86 -13.73 -24.17 -14.56
N THR A 87 -14.02 -24.23 -15.86
CA THR A 87 -13.90 -25.45 -16.67
C THR A 87 -12.45 -25.92 -16.75
N GLU A 88 -11.49 -25.02 -16.95
CA GLU A 88 -10.08 -25.39 -17.03
C GLU A 88 -9.56 -25.92 -15.68
N LEU A 89 -9.98 -25.34 -14.55
CA LEU A 89 -9.67 -25.87 -13.22
C LEU A 89 -10.23 -27.27 -13.03
N TYR A 90 -11.49 -27.48 -13.39
CA TYR A 90 -12.11 -28.80 -13.35
C TYR A 90 -11.30 -29.83 -14.16
N LEU A 91 -10.91 -29.50 -15.39
CA LEU A 91 -10.07 -30.37 -16.23
C LEU A 91 -8.73 -30.67 -15.57
N LYS A 92 -8.08 -29.66 -14.97
CA LYS A 92 -6.80 -29.84 -14.26
C LYS A 92 -6.93 -30.75 -13.04
N GLN A 93 -7.99 -30.61 -12.26
CA GLN A 93 -8.28 -31.49 -11.13
C GLN A 93 -8.43 -32.95 -11.61
N ARG A 94 -9.14 -33.17 -12.72
CA ARG A 94 -9.32 -34.49 -13.35
C ARG A 94 -8.01 -35.09 -13.89
N MET A 95 -7.06 -34.23 -14.27
CA MET A 95 -5.69 -34.64 -14.66
C MET A 95 -4.78 -34.93 -13.46
N GLY A 96 -5.27 -34.80 -12.22
CA GLY A 96 -4.52 -35.06 -11.00
C GLY A 96 -3.72 -33.87 -10.46
N VAL A 97 -3.91 -32.67 -10.99
CA VAL A 97 -3.31 -31.44 -10.44
C VAL A 97 -3.99 -31.11 -9.11
N ARG A 98 -3.22 -30.86 -8.05
CA ARG A 98 -3.77 -30.46 -6.75
C ARG A 98 -4.30 -29.04 -6.81
N ILE A 99 -5.58 -28.84 -6.53
CA ILE A 99 -6.21 -27.52 -6.52
C ILE A 99 -6.57 -27.13 -5.08
N GLU A 100 -6.10 -25.97 -4.63
CA GLU A 100 -6.40 -25.39 -3.32
C GLU A 100 -6.92 -23.97 -3.50
N LEU A 101 -8.21 -23.74 -3.27
CA LEU A 101 -8.84 -22.44 -3.44
C LEU A 101 -9.23 -21.86 -2.09
N PHE A 102 -8.98 -20.57 -1.91
CA PHE A 102 -9.36 -19.78 -0.75
C PHE A 102 -10.19 -18.60 -1.24
N GLY A 103 -11.32 -18.33 -0.60
CA GLY A 103 -12.27 -17.31 -1.06
C GLY A 103 -12.78 -16.41 0.06
N ASP A 104 -13.31 -15.24 -0.28
CA ASP A 104 -14.07 -14.43 0.69
C ASP A 104 -15.31 -15.17 1.18
N LYS A 105 -15.69 -14.95 2.44
CA LYS A 105 -16.84 -15.61 3.08
C LYS A 105 -18.20 -15.10 2.61
N ASN A 106 -18.28 -13.92 2.02
CA ASN A 106 -19.54 -13.30 1.62
C ASN A 106 -19.86 -13.49 0.14
N GLU A 107 -18.94 -14.09 -0.63
CA GLU A 107 -19.09 -14.31 -2.06
C GLU A 107 -19.73 -15.67 -2.36
N ASP A 108 -20.41 -15.75 -3.50
CA ASP A 108 -21.08 -16.97 -3.97
C ASP A 108 -20.12 -17.83 -4.80
N TYR A 109 -20.05 -19.12 -4.48
CA TYR A 109 -19.24 -20.11 -5.18
C TYR A 109 -20.05 -21.32 -5.65
N SER A 110 -21.39 -21.20 -5.68
CA SER A 110 -22.28 -22.32 -6.00
C SER A 110 -21.95 -22.98 -7.34
N GLU A 111 -21.60 -22.19 -8.36
CA GLU A 111 -21.20 -22.69 -9.68
C GLU A 111 -19.91 -23.51 -9.61
N LEU A 112 -18.89 -23.00 -8.91
CA LEU A 112 -17.61 -23.66 -8.69
C LEU A 112 -17.79 -24.99 -7.93
N GLU A 113 -18.60 -24.97 -6.87
CA GLU A 113 -18.91 -26.14 -6.05
C GLU A 113 -19.70 -27.19 -6.85
N SER A 114 -20.58 -26.76 -7.77
CA SER A 114 -21.33 -27.66 -8.66
C SER A 114 -20.44 -28.48 -9.60
N LEU A 115 -19.26 -27.95 -9.94
CA LEU A 115 -18.24 -28.65 -10.74
C LEU A 115 -17.39 -29.63 -9.90
N GLY A 116 -17.60 -29.71 -8.59
CA GLY A 116 -16.83 -30.54 -7.66
C GLY A 116 -15.49 -29.92 -7.24
N LEU A 117 -15.31 -28.63 -7.44
CA LEU A 117 -14.17 -27.89 -6.90
C LEU A 117 -14.48 -27.43 -5.47
N GLU A 118 -13.54 -27.61 -4.56
CA GLU A 118 -13.68 -27.16 -3.17
C GLU A 118 -13.01 -25.80 -2.98
N ILE A 119 -13.64 -24.95 -2.17
CA ILE A 119 -13.08 -23.64 -1.79
C ILE A 119 -13.19 -23.41 -0.28
N GLN A 120 -12.05 -23.07 0.33
CA GLN A 120 -11.98 -22.71 1.73
C GLN A 120 -12.35 -21.24 1.90
N ARG A 121 -13.48 -20.98 2.56
CA ARG A 121 -13.93 -19.62 2.87
C ARG A 121 -13.12 -19.00 3.99
N TRP A 122 -12.82 -17.71 3.85
CA TRP A 122 -12.07 -16.90 4.82
C TRP A 122 -12.76 -16.83 6.18
N SER A 123 -12.03 -17.08 7.25
CA SER A 123 -12.58 -17.06 8.62
C SER A 123 -12.18 -15.83 9.44
N GLY A 124 -11.33 -14.95 8.90
CA GLY A 124 -10.86 -13.77 9.62
C GLY A 124 -11.84 -12.59 9.64
N SER A 125 -11.41 -11.49 10.25
CA SER A 125 -12.09 -10.20 10.17
C SER A 125 -12.06 -9.64 8.73
N GLY A 126 -12.97 -8.70 8.44
CA GLY A 126 -13.07 -8.08 7.13
C GLY A 126 -13.35 -9.05 5.98
N ILE A 127 -12.98 -8.62 4.78
CA ILE A 127 -13.04 -9.43 3.55
C ILE A 127 -11.65 -9.94 3.15
N HIS A 128 -11.59 -11.05 2.41
CA HIS A 128 -10.39 -11.59 1.81
C HIS A 128 -10.22 -11.06 0.38
N HIS A 129 -9.31 -10.12 0.17
CA HIS A 129 -9.28 -9.28 -1.04
C HIS A 129 -7.94 -9.32 -1.80
N THR A 130 -7.05 -10.28 -1.49
CA THR A 130 -5.67 -10.37 -2.00
C THR A 130 -5.50 -10.71 -3.49
N LYS A 131 -6.36 -11.56 -4.07
CA LYS A 131 -6.40 -11.90 -5.53
C LYS A 131 -5.07 -12.47 -6.07
N ILE A 132 -4.62 -13.59 -5.50
CA ILE A 132 -3.34 -14.22 -5.84
C ILE A 132 -3.57 -15.61 -6.41
N TRP A 133 -2.81 -15.98 -7.44
CA TRP A 133 -2.65 -17.35 -7.93
C TRP A 133 -1.20 -17.78 -7.83
N ILE A 134 -0.98 -19.03 -7.47
CA ILE A 134 0.33 -19.66 -7.44
C ILE A 134 0.27 -21.00 -8.16
N PHE A 135 1.08 -21.14 -9.21
CA PHE A 135 1.14 -22.33 -10.04
C PHE A 135 2.45 -23.09 -9.78
N ASP A 136 2.33 -24.39 -9.51
CA ASP A 136 3.42 -25.35 -9.29
C ASP A 136 4.48 -24.88 -8.28
N ARG A 137 4.12 -23.96 -7.38
CA ARG A 137 5.01 -23.31 -6.39
C ARG A 137 6.19 -22.54 -7.00
N ILE A 138 6.12 -22.25 -8.29
CA ILE A 138 7.21 -21.59 -9.05
C ILE A 138 6.74 -20.33 -9.76
N ARG A 139 5.44 -20.10 -9.85
CA ARG A 139 4.85 -18.96 -10.56
C ARG A 139 3.82 -18.28 -9.70
N PHE A 140 4.00 -16.99 -9.46
CA PHE A 140 3.08 -16.12 -8.71
C PHE A 140 2.42 -15.15 -9.68
N PHE A 141 1.09 -15.03 -9.61
CA PHE A 141 0.28 -14.15 -10.43
C PHE A 141 -0.71 -13.40 -9.54
N THR A 142 -0.76 -12.07 -9.63
CA THR A 142 -1.65 -11.25 -8.79
C THR A 142 -2.05 -9.98 -9.52
N GLY A 143 -3.00 -9.23 -8.97
CA GLY A 143 -3.37 -7.94 -9.54
C GLY A 143 -4.30 -7.13 -8.65
N THR A 144 -4.82 -6.05 -9.22
CA THR A 144 -5.83 -5.20 -8.59
C THR A 144 -7.23 -5.80 -8.71
N GLY A 145 -7.47 -6.64 -9.73
CA GLY A 145 -8.78 -7.11 -10.18
C GLY A 145 -9.25 -8.44 -9.59
N ASN A 146 -10.56 -8.61 -9.49
CA ASN A 146 -11.18 -9.90 -9.19
C ASN A 146 -11.08 -10.83 -10.41
N PHE A 147 -11.11 -12.15 -10.18
CA PHE A 147 -11.04 -13.15 -11.23
C PHE A 147 -12.42 -13.56 -11.73
N THR A 148 -13.27 -12.56 -11.94
CA THR A 148 -14.59 -12.68 -12.53
C THR A 148 -14.56 -12.25 -13.99
N THR A 149 -15.59 -12.64 -14.74
CA THR A 149 -15.80 -12.24 -16.14
C THR A 149 -15.72 -10.71 -16.28
N HIS A 150 -16.35 -9.99 -15.35
CA HIS A 150 -16.32 -8.54 -15.27
C HIS A 150 -14.94 -7.99 -14.87
N GLY A 151 -14.32 -8.52 -13.82
CA GLY A 151 -13.00 -8.08 -13.36
C GLY A 151 -11.91 -8.23 -14.41
N LEU A 152 -12.02 -9.24 -15.28
CA LEU A 152 -11.08 -9.52 -16.35
C LEU A 152 -11.34 -8.75 -17.65
N SER A 153 -12.61 -8.40 -17.94
CA SER A 153 -13.00 -7.90 -19.27
C SER A 153 -13.59 -6.48 -19.29
N THR A 154 -14.26 -6.06 -18.21
CA THR A 154 -15.03 -4.80 -18.17
C THR A 154 -14.47 -3.76 -17.20
N ASP A 155 -13.64 -4.17 -16.26
CA ASP A 155 -13.01 -3.29 -15.28
C ASP A 155 -11.60 -2.87 -15.70
N ASN A 156 -11.18 -1.65 -15.37
CA ASN A 156 -9.78 -1.21 -15.52
C ASN A 156 -8.95 -1.79 -14.35
N ASN A 157 -8.00 -2.66 -14.68
CA ASN A 157 -7.16 -3.40 -13.74
C ASN A 157 -5.75 -3.58 -14.28
N VAL A 158 -4.83 -3.87 -13.36
CA VAL A 158 -3.49 -4.36 -13.68
C VAL A 158 -3.23 -5.70 -12.99
N PHE A 159 -2.53 -6.58 -13.69
CA PHE A 159 -2.07 -7.89 -13.23
C PHE A 159 -0.59 -8.05 -13.56
N TRP A 160 0.13 -8.83 -12.78
CA TRP A 160 1.53 -9.13 -13.02
C TRP A 160 1.90 -10.54 -12.58
N ALA A 161 2.95 -11.07 -13.22
CA ALA A 161 3.47 -12.40 -12.96
C ALA A 161 4.95 -12.36 -12.58
N GLN A 162 5.35 -13.25 -11.68
CA GLN A 162 6.73 -13.45 -11.24
C GLN A 162 7.04 -14.94 -11.11
N ASN A 163 8.28 -15.30 -11.36
CA ASN A 163 8.80 -16.59 -10.92
C ASN A 163 9.20 -16.50 -9.44
N ILE A 164 8.93 -17.57 -8.69
CA ILE A 164 9.28 -17.69 -7.27
C ILE A 164 10.14 -18.92 -7.05
N SER A 165 11.10 -18.81 -6.14
CA SER A 165 11.91 -19.92 -5.66
C SER A 165 11.19 -20.71 -4.55
N PRO A 166 11.63 -21.93 -4.23
CA PRO A 166 11.04 -22.72 -3.14
C PRO A 166 11.05 -21.99 -1.78
N LYS A 167 12.08 -21.20 -1.50
CA LYS A 167 12.18 -20.43 -0.25
C LYS A 167 11.18 -19.27 -0.22
N GLU A 168 11.03 -18.55 -1.33
CA GLU A 168 10.05 -17.46 -1.43
C GLU A 168 8.63 -18.01 -1.35
N TRP A 169 8.36 -19.17 -1.95
CA TRP A 169 7.10 -19.88 -1.80
C TRP A 169 6.74 -20.14 -0.33
N GLU A 170 7.69 -20.63 0.47
CA GLU A 170 7.46 -20.88 1.91
C GLU A 170 7.07 -19.58 2.64
N ASP A 171 7.80 -18.49 2.39
CA ASP A 171 7.56 -17.19 3.01
C ASP A 171 6.21 -16.57 2.58
N VAL A 172 5.88 -16.68 1.29
CA VAL A 172 4.58 -16.26 0.73
C VAL A 172 3.44 -17.00 1.44
N ILE A 173 3.51 -18.33 1.54
CA ILE A 173 2.44 -19.12 2.16
C ILE A 173 2.34 -18.90 3.66
N LEU A 174 3.46 -18.81 4.37
CA LEU A 174 3.47 -18.46 5.79
C LEU A 174 2.75 -17.12 6.04
N THR A 175 2.95 -16.14 5.15
CA THR A 175 2.32 -14.82 5.26
C THR A 175 0.84 -14.85 4.86
N LEU A 176 0.49 -15.47 3.74
CA LEU A 176 -0.90 -15.56 3.29
C LEU A 176 -1.77 -16.42 4.21
N ASP A 177 -1.19 -17.39 4.92
CA ASP A 177 -1.90 -18.17 5.94
C ASP A 177 -1.95 -17.45 7.32
N GLY A 178 -1.43 -16.22 7.43
CA GLY A 178 -1.49 -15.41 8.66
C GLY A 178 -0.55 -15.87 9.77
N LYS A 179 0.50 -16.61 9.43
CA LYS A 179 1.50 -17.12 10.39
C LYS A 179 2.72 -16.21 10.52
N ASN A 180 2.92 -15.31 9.56
CA ASN A 180 3.94 -14.27 9.63
C ASN A 180 3.39 -12.98 10.23
N GLN A 181 3.74 -12.71 11.49
CA GLN A 181 3.23 -11.56 12.24
C GLN A 181 3.67 -10.21 11.69
N LYS A 182 4.72 -10.16 10.85
CA LYS A 182 5.12 -8.91 10.19
C LYS A 182 4.19 -8.51 9.06
N GLY A 183 3.44 -9.47 8.49
CA GLY A 183 2.62 -9.23 7.32
C GLY A 183 3.43 -8.90 6.06
N THR A 184 4.67 -9.37 5.93
CA THR A 184 5.52 -9.06 4.78
C THR A 184 6.25 -10.27 4.23
N PHE A 185 6.35 -10.38 2.91
CA PHE A 185 7.18 -11.39 2.24
C PHE A 185 7.94 -10.78 1.07
N ARG A 186 8.97 -11.49 0.58
CA ARG A 186 9.77 -11.04 -0.57
C ARG A 186 9.69 -12.00 -1.75
N ILE A 187 9.65 -11.42 -2.95
CA ILE A 187 9.87 -12.12 -4.22
C ILE A 187 10.91 -11.30 -4.99
N GLY A 188 12.08 -11.90 -5.22
CA GLY A 188 13.25 -11.18 -5.72
C GLY A 188 13.64 -10.03 -4.80
N ASN A 189 13.71 -8.82 -5.37
CA ASN A 189 13.98 -7.58 -4.64
C ASN A 189 12.70 -6.83 -4.21
N LEU A 190 11.51 -7.35 -4.52
CA LEU A 190 10.24 -6.73 -4.15
C LEU A 190 9.79 -7.18 -2.78
N VAL A 191 9.27 -6.23 -2.01
CA VAL A 191 8.59 -6.45 -0.74
C VAL A 191 7.10 -6.33 -0.98
N TYR A 192 6.36 -7.34 -0.52
CA TYR A 192 4.91 -7.33 -0.49
C TYR A 192 4.46 -7.17 0.96
N TRP A 193 3.51 -6.26 1.17
CA TRP A 193 2.87 -6.05 2.46
C TRP A 193 1.44 -6.59 2.40
N ILE A 194 1.03 -7.26 3.47
CA ILE A 194 -0.29 -7.84 3.67
C ILE A 194 -0.95 -7.16 4.86
N SER A 195 -2.14 -6.59 4.65
CA SER A 195 -3.00 -6.15 5.74
C SER A 195 -3.83 -7.32 6.26
N PRO A 196 -4.32 -7.28 7.52
CA PRO A 196 -4.12 -6.21 8.50
C PRO A 196 -2.75 -6.19 9.17
N GLU A 197 -1.95 -7.26 9.08
CA GLU A 197 -0.70 -7.42 9.82
C GLU A 197 0.32 -6.28 9.55
N ALA A 198 0.43 -5.82 8.31
CA ALA A 198 1.25 -4.68 7.91
C ALA A 198 0.43 -3.42 7.58
N GLY A 199 -0.85 -3.34 7.98
CA GLY A 199 -1.76 -2.26 7.59
C GLY A 199 -1.26 -0.85 7.92
N LEU A 200 -0.78 -0.63 9.15
CA LEU A 200 -0.21 0.66 9.56
C LEU A 200 1.03 1.05 8.73
N GLU A 201 1.87 0.07 8.36
CA GLU A 201 3.03 0.32 7.51
C GLU A 201 2.61 0.67 6.08
N ILE A 202 1.62 -0.02 5.51
CA ILE A 202 1.07 0.30 4.19
C ILE A 202 0.56 1.75 4.15
N GLN A 203 -0.22 2.17 5.15
CA GLN A 203 -0.67 3.56 5.25
C GLN A 203 0.53 4.51 5.36
N GLN A 204 1.51 4.21 6.21
CA GLN A 204 2.68 5.07 6.39
C GLN A 204 3.51 5.20 5.11
N GLU A 205 3.69 4.12 4.35
CA GLU A 205 4.40 4.14 3.07
C GLU A 205 3.71 5.02 2.03
N LEU A 206 2.37 5.02 1.98
CA LEU A 206 1.61 5.93 1.12
C LEU A 206 1.82 7.39 1.54
N LEU A 207 1.78 7.70 2.84
CA LEU A 207 1.96 9.08 3.33
C LEU A 207 3.40 9.57 3.07
N ASP A 208 4.39 8.72 3.28
CA ASP A 208 5.81 9.00 3.00
C ASP A 208 6.07 9.21 1.51
N ALA A 209 5.43 8.43 0.65
CA ALA A 209 5.49 8.60 -0.80
C ALA A 209 4.99 10.00 -1.21
N VAL A 210 3.87 10.45 -0.63
CA VAL A 210 3.33 11.80 -0.85
C VAL A 210 4.27 12.88 -0.29
N ASP A 211 4.83 12.67 0.90
CA ASP A 211 5.75 13.63 1.54
C ASP A 211 7.10 13.76 0.80
N SER A 212 7.56 12.68 0.17
CA SER A 212 8.82 12.65 -0.57
C SER A 212 8.72 13.21 -2.00
N ALA A 213 7.53 13.16 -2.62
CA ALA A 213 7.28 13.64 -3.98
C ALA A 213 7.79 15.07 -4.24
N LYS A 214 8.37 15.30 -5.42
CA LYS A 214 8.99 16.57 -5.81
C LYS A 214 8.29 17.30 -6.95
N HIS A 215 7.62 16.57 -7.84
CA HIS A 215 7.10 17.10 -9.09
C HIS A 215 5.64 16.75 -9.32
N SER A 216 5.26 15.48 -9.20
CA SER A 216 3.88 15.06 -9.44
C SER A 216 3.48 13.80 -8.68
N ILE A 217 2.20 13.72 -8.38
CA ILE A 217 1.54 12.52 -7.86
C ILE A 217 0.35 12.25 -8.78
N LYS A 218 0.36 11.10 -9.45
CA LYS A 218 -0.73 10.64 -10.32
C LYS A 218 -1.33 9.39 -9.73
N TYR A 219 -2.65 9.29 -9.59
CA TYR A 219 -3.24 8.09 -9.01
C TYR A 219 -4.57 7.70 -9.65
N LEU A 220 -4.83 6.39 -9.64
CA LEU A 220 -6.04 5.73 -10.08
C LEU A 220 -6.60 4.97 -8.88
N ILE A 221 -7.80 5.29 -8.44
CA ILE A 221 -8.32 4.72 -7.18
C ILE A 221 -9.80 4.34 -7.28
N TYR A 222 -10.10 3.10 -6.92
CA TYR A 222 -11.48 2.63 -6.78
C TYR A 222 -12.21 3.37 -5.67
N SER A 223 -11.58 3.47 -4.50
CA SER A 223 -12.19 4.12 -3.35
C SER A 223 -11.16 4.71 -2.39
N HIS A 224 -11.43 5.93 -1.91
CA HIS A 224 -10.59 6.69 -1.01
C HIS A 224 -11.45 7.36 0.08
N TYR A 225 -11.23 6.94 1.32
CA TYR A 225 -11.91 7.41 2.54
C TYR A 225 -10.95 7.85 3.65
N ASP A 226 -9.64 7.83 3.40
CA ASP A 226 -8.59 8.27 4.33
C ASP A 226 -8.37 9.80 4.28
N PRO A 227 -8.93 10.58 5.23
CA PRO A 227 -8.78 12.04 5.24
C PRO A 227 -7.34 12.49 5.51
N LEU A 228 -6.51 11.65 6.14
CA LEU A 228 -5.11 11.98 6.38
C LEU A 228 -4.30 11.90 5.08
N PHE A 229 -4.64 10.96 4.19
CA PHE A 229 -4.08 10.93 2.84
C PHE A 229 -4.48 12.18 2.03
N SER A 230 -5.76 12.59 2.07
CA SER A 230 -6.21 13.87 1.48
C SER A 230 -5.44 15.08 2.04
N LEU A 231 -5.24 15.14 3.36
CA LEU A 231 -4.44 16.20 3.98
C LEU A 231 -3.02 16.22 3.41
N LYS A 232 -2.37 15.06 3.30
CA LYS A 232 -1.00 14.95 2.76
C LYS A 232 -0.91 15.37 1.29
N LEU A 233 -1.92 15.04 0.47
CA LEU A 233 -1.99 15.52 -0.92
C LEU A 233 -2.11 17.05 -0.99
N LEU A 234 -2.91 17.66 -0.12
CA LEU A 234 -3.00 19.12 -0.03
C LEU A 234 -1.69 19.76 0.47
N GLU A 235 -1.00 19.14 1.43
CA GLU A 235 0.34 19.58 1.85
C GLU A 235 1.33 19.50 0.68
N ALA A 236 1.33 18.41 -0.09
CA ALA A 236 2.17 18.26 -1.28
C ALA A 236 1.86 19.30 -2.35
N HIS A 237 0.57 19.56 -2.61
CA HIS A 237 0.13 20.61 -3.52
C HIS A 237 0.66 21.99 -3.13
N ARG A 238 0.58 22.35 -1.85
CA ARG A 238 1.15 23.61 -1.34
C ARG A 238 2.67 23.70 -1.47
N ARG A 239 3.36 22.57 -1.51
CA ARG A 239 4.82 22.49 -1.82
C ARG A 239 5.12 22.62 -3.31
N GLY A 240 4.11 22.72 -4.17
CA GLY A 240 4.25 22.83 -5.63
C GLY A 240 4.21 21.49 -6.37
N VAL A 241 3.87 20.40 -5.71
CA VAL A 241 3.69 19.08 -6.35
C VAL A 241 2.36 19.05 -7.09
N ARG A 242 2.36 18.65 -8.36
CA ARG A 242 1.14 18.52 -9.17
C ARG A 242 0.37 17.26 -8.77
N ILE A 243 -0.90 17.40 -8.40
CA ILE A 243 -1.74 16.28 -7.96
C ILE A 243 -2.79 15.95 -9.02
N GLU A 244 -2.83 14.71 -9.48
CA GLU A 244 -3.73 14.26 -10.53
C GLU A 244 -4.39 12.91 -10.18
N GLY A 245 -5.67 12.93 -9.85
CA GLY A 245 -6.40 11.73 -9.40
C GLY A 245 -7.55 11.36 -10.32
N ILE A 246 -7.67 10.09 -10.69
CA ILE A 246 -8.84 9.54 -11.38
C ILE A 246 -9.53 8.54 -10.44
N TYR A 247 -10.82 8.75 -10.21
CA TYR A 247 -11.62 7.94 -9.29
C TYR A 247 -12.62 7.09 -10.04
N ASN A 248 -12.95 5.93 -9.49
CA ASN A 248 -14.11 5.16 -9.95
C ASN A 248 -15.40 5.99 -9.82
N GLY A 249 -16.24 5.96 -10.86
CA GLY A 249 -17.55 6.59 -10.84
C GLY A 249 -18.62 5.77 -10.11
N PRO A 250 -19.68 6.40 -9.57
CA PRO A 250 -19.92 7.84 -9.55
C PRO A 250 -19.14 8.54 -8.41
N MET A 251 -18.73 9.78 -8.65
CA MET A 251 -17.96 10.62 -7.73
C MET A 251 -18.69 10.91 -6.42
N SER A 252 -20.03 10.84 -6.41
CA SER A 252 -20.85 10.96 -5.20
C SER A 252 -20.52 9.93 -4.12
N THR A 253 -19.89 8.80 -4.49
CA THR A 253 -19.44 7.76 -3.55
C THR A 253 -18.03 8.02 -2.99
N ASN A 254 -17.34 9.06 -3.48
CA ASN A 254 -15.95 9.37 -3.17
C ASN A 254 -15.80 10.75 -2.48
N PRO A 255 -16.17 10.88 -1.20
CA PRO A 255 -16.18 12.16 -0.50
C PRO A 255 -14.80 12.83 -0.46
N GLU A 256 -13.71 12.07 -0.34
CA GLU A 256 -12.36 12.61 -0.38
C GLU A 256 -11.98 13.11 -1.78
N GLY A 257 -12.44 12.45 -2.85
CA GLY A 257 -12.23 12.91 -4.23
C GLY A 257 -12.96 14.23 -4.51
N VAL A 258 -14.21 14.36 -4.05
CA VAL A 258 -14.98 15.60 -4.11
C VAL A 258 -14.30 16.71 -3.30
N TYR A 259 -13.84 16.41 -2.09
CA TYR A 259 -13.14 17.39 -1.27
C TYR A 259 -11.85 17.88 -1.96
N LEU A 260 -11.07 16.97 -2.55
CA LEU A 260 -9.84 17.33 -3.27
C LEU A 260 -10.12 18.15 -4.54
N SER A 261 -11.16 17.83 -5.31
CA SER A 261 -11.50 18.60 -6.52
C SER A 261 -11.83 20.07 -6.23
N GLN A 262 -12.37 20.34 -5.04
CA GLN A 262 -12.71 21.69 -4.56
C GLN A 262 -11.53 22.46 -3.95
N ASN A 263 -10.47 21.76 -3.52
CA ASN A 263 -9.37 22.35 -2.73
C ASN A 263 -8.00 22.29 -3.43
N LEU A 264 -7.93 21.63 -4.59
CA LEU A 264 -6.75 21.65 -5.45
C LEU A 264 -6.89 22.74 -6.51
N GLU A 265 -5.81 23.49 -6.71
CA GLU A 265 -5.73 24.52 -7.75
C GLU A 265 -4.96 24.01 -8.98
N TYR A 266 -5.23 24.61 -10.13
CA TYR A 266 -4.49 24.33 -11.36
C TYR A 266 -2.98 24.47 -11.14
N PRO A 267 -2.12 23.55 -11.63
CA PRO A 267 -2.39 22.50 -12.62
C PRO A 267 -2.81 21.12 -12.04
N SER A 268 -3.14 21.05 -10.76
CA SER A 268 -3.71 19.84 -10.13
C SER A 268 -5.18 19.70 -10.51
N GLN A 269 -5.68 18.46 -10.63
CA GLN A 269 -7.05 18.19 -11.08
C GLN A 269 -7.50 16.78 -10.65
N ILE A 270 -8.81 16.62 -10.47
CA ILE A 270 -9.46 15.33 -10.19
C ILE A 270 -10.44 15.01 -11.31
N TRP A 271 -10.50 13.74 -11.70
CA TRP A 271 -11.42 13.21 -12.71
C TRP A 271 -12.22 12.02 -12.16
N GLU A 272 -13.39 11.83 -12.73
CA GLU A 272 -14.16 10.59 -12.68
C GLU A 272 -13.77 9.72 -13.89
N ASP A 273 -13.64 8.41 -13.68
CA ASP A 273 -13.46 7.44 -14.76
C ASP A 273 -14.60 7.55 -15.79
N GLY A 274 -14.25 7.55 -17.07
CA GLY A 274 -15.20 7.66 -18.18
C GLY A 274 -15.43 6.36 -18.93
N ASN A 275 -15.06 5.22 -18.33
CA ASN A 275 -15.34 3.91 -18.91
C ASN A 275 -16.85 3.72 -19.11
N VAL A 276 -17.23 3.33 -20.33
CA VAL A 276 -18.61 3.02 -20.73
C VAL A 276 -18.63 1.71 -21.50
N ASP A 277 -19.59 0.84 -21.19
CA ASP A 277 -19.82 -0.44 -21.87
C ASP A 277 -21.29 -0.54 -22.34
N PHE A 278 -21.70 -1.67 -22.92
CA PHE A 278 -23.03 -1.86 -23.50
C PHE A 278 -24.19 -1.91 -22.49
N ILE A 279 -23.91 -1.80 -21.19
CA ILE A 279 -24.92 -1.84 -20.13
C ILE A 279 -25.63 -0.49 -20.08
N PHE A 280 -26.90 -0.42 -20.48
CA PHE A 280 -27.72 0.78 -20.37
C PHE A 280 -28.57 0.74 -19.10
N LYS A 281 -28.35 1.69 -18.18
CA LYS A 281 -29.10 1.80 -16.91
C LYS A 281 -29.14 3.27 -16.46
N GLU A 282 -30.25 3.68 -15.85
CA GLU A 282 -30.44 5.08 -15.38
C GLU A 282 -30.20 6.12 -16.48
N ASP A 283 -30.77 5.88 -17.67
CA ASP A 283 -30.66 6.72 -18.87
C ASP A 283 -29.22 7.00 -19.36
N ARG A 284 -28.26 6.16 -18.98
CA ARG A 284 -26.87 6.23 -19.46
C ARG A 284 -26.25 4.85 -19.69
N TYR A 285 -25.21 4.82 -20.54
CA TYR A 285 -24.34 3.65 -20.64
C TYR A 285 -23.38 3.63 -19.46
N LEU A 286 -23.27 2.48 -18.79
CA LEU A 286 -22.37 2.24 -17.67
C LEU A 286 -21.23 1.32 -18.13
N GLY A 287 -20.01 1.67 -17.73
CA GLY A 287 -18.85 0.79 -17.84
C GLY A 287 -18.65 -0.10 -16.62
N GLY A 288 -17.63 -0.95 -16.68
CA GLY A 288 -17.09 -1.59 -15.48
C GLY A 288 -16.24 -0.63 -14.66
N LEU A 289 -15.69 -1.12 -13.56
CA LEU A 289 -15.09 -0.33 -12.50
C LEU A 289 -13.69 0.17 -12.86
N LEU A 290 -13.31 1.37 -12.40
CA LEU A 290 -11.91 1.73 -12.23
C LEU A 290 -11.38 1.03 -10.98
N HIS A 291 -10.91 -0.21 -11.15
CA HIS A 291 -10.57 -1.07 -10.04
C HIS A 291 -9.07 -1.05 -9.68
N HIS A 292 -8.33 -0.09 -10.23
CA HIS A 292 -6.99 0.27 -9.77
C HIS A 292 -6.97 0.80 -8.34
N LYS A 293 -5.87 0.53 -7.64
CA LYS A 293 -5.45 1.22 -6.40
C LYS A 293 -3.98 1.59 -6.54
N THR A 294 -3.72 2.48 -7.49
CA THR A 294 -2.38 2.73 -8.02
C THR A 294 -1.99 4.20 -7.84
N MET A 295 -0.77 4.45 -7.37
CA MET A 295 -0.20 5.79 -7.27
C MET A 295 1.21 5.82 -7.88
N LEU A 296 1.47 6.79 -8.74
CA LEU A 296 2.75 7.11 -9.34
C LEU A 296 3.32 8.37 -8.68
N ILE A 297 4.54 8.27 -8.18
CA ILE A 297 5.31 9.40 -7.64
C ILE A 297 6.37 9.79 -8.66
N ASP A 298 6.35 11.06 -9.07
CA ASP A 298 7.32 11.69 -9.97
C ASP A 298 7.56 10.91 -11.27
N ASP A 299 6.56 10.15 -11.73
CA ASP A 299 6.63 9.25 -12.89
C ASP A 299 7.73 8.16 -12.80
N GLN A 300 8.19 7.84 -11.58
CA GLN A 300 9.32 6.95 -11.33
C GLN A 300 8.99 5.78 -10.41
N ILE A 301 8.20 6.01 -9.36
CA ILE A 301 7.86 4.99 -8.37
C ILE A 301 6.37 4.70 -8.46
N VAL A 302 6.01 3.42 -8.47
CA VAL A 302 4.62 2.96 -8.51
C VAL A 302 4.29 2.23 -7.22
N TYR A 303 3.17 2.59 -6.60
CA TYR A 303 2.55 1.85 -5.52
C TYR A 303 1.25 1.25 -6.04
N THR A 304 1.03 -0.05 -5.82
CA THR A 304 -0.20 -0.71 -6.27
C THR A 304 -0.53 -1.95 -5.45
N GLY A 305 -1.69 -2.55 -5.71
CA GLY A 305 -2.18 -3.73 -5.00
C GLY A 305 -3.70 -3.75 -4.92
N SER A 306 -4.23 -4.54 -4.00
CA SER A 306 -5.67 -4.61 -3.75
C SER A 306 -6.16 -3.56 -2.73
N TYR A 307 -5.22 -2.93 -2.02
CA TYR A 307 -5.44 -2.01 -0.90
C TYR A 307 -6.13 -0.69 -1.30
N ASN A 308 -7.38 -0.49 -0.88
CA ASN A 308 -8.06 0.80 -0.98
C ASN A 308 -7.57 1.79 0.08
N TYR A 309 -7.64 3.10 -0.16
CA TYR A 309 -7.20 4.11 0.82
C TYR A 309 -8.27 4.33 1.90
N SER A 310 -8.37 3.37 2.83
CA SER A 310 -9.39 3.33 3.88
C SER A 310 -8.92 2.57 5.13
N VAL A 311 -9.52 2.87 6.28
CA VAL A 311 -9.29 2.16 7.54
C VAL A 311 -9.68 0.68 7.46
N SER A 312 -10.71 0.32 6.69
CA SER A 312 -11.10 -1.09 6.54
C SER A 312 -10.03 -1.90 5.81
N ALA A 313 -9.42 -1.33 4.78
CA ALA A 313 -8.27 -1.95 4.10
C ALA A 313 -7.07 -2.10 5.04
N ARG A 314 -6.84 -1.08 5.88
CA ARG A 314 -5.77 -1.05 6.89
C ARG A 314 -5.93 -2.12 7.98
N ASP A 315 -7.08 -2.16 8.64
CA ASP A 315 -7.23 -2.83 9.94
C ASP A 315 -8.03 -4.13 9.87
N LYS A 316 -8.74 -4.39 8.77
CA LYS A 316 -9.72 -5.49 8.71
C LYS A 316 -9.54 -6.40 7.51
N ASN A 317 -9.46 -5.84 6.31
CA ASN A 317 -9.42 -6.61 5.09
C ASN A 317 -8.05 -7.25 4.90
N LYS A 318 -8.04 -8.43 4.29
CA LYS A 318 -6.81 -9.04 3.80
C LYS A 318 -6.48 -8.49 2.42
N GLU A 319 -5.54 -7.55 2.36
CA GLU A 319 -5.13 -6.86 1.14
C GLU A 319 -3.65 -7.13 0.86
N ILE A 320 -3.24 -6.96 -0.39
CA ILE A 320 -1.83 -6.96 -0.80
C ILE A 320 -1.43 -5.57 -1.30
N PHE A 321 -0.20 -5.17 -1.00
CA PHE A 321 0.38 -3.91 -1.44
C PHE A 321 1.84 -4.10 -1.84
N VAL A 322 2.29 -3.41 -2.89
CA VAL A 322 3.65 -3.50 -3.43
C VAL A 322 4.13 -2.15 -3.96
N ARG A 323 5.43 -1.91 -3.82
CA ARG A 323 6.15 -0.77 -4.39
C ARG A 323 7.05 -1.25 -5.53
N PHE A 324 6.91 -0.66 -6.71
CA PHE A 324 7.83 -0.83 -7.83
C PHE A 324 8.69 0.43 -8.00
N ASP A 325 10.00 0.21 -8.04
CA ASP A 325 11.01 1.24 -8.30
C ASP A 325 11.83 0.79 -9.51
N HIS A 326 11.19 0.84 -10.69
CA HIS A 326 11.81 0.39 -11.94
C HIS A 326 11.31 1.23 -13.11
N PRO A 327 12.20 1.88 -13.90
CA PRO A 327 11.80 2.82 -14.94
C PRO A 327 10.86 2.24 -16.00
N SER A 328 11.05 0.99 -16.41
CA SER A 328 10.15 0.36 -17.40
C SER A 328 8.75 0.14 -16.84
N ILE A 329 8.63 -0.26 -15.57
CA ILE A 329 7.34 -0.46 -14.91
C ILE A 329 6.63 0.88 -14.76
N ALA A 330 7.33 1.89 -14.24
CA ALA A 330 6.78 3.23 -14.10
C ALA A 330 6.28 3.80 -15.44
N LYS A 331 7.01 3.55 -16.53
CA LYS A 331 6.58 3.93 -17.88
C LYS A 331 5.29 3.23 -18.31
N GLU A 332 5.17 1.92 -18.12
CA GLU A 332 3.94 1.17 -18.44
C GLU A 332 2.73 1.72 -17.67
N PHE A 333 2.88 1.94 -16.36
CA PHE A 333 1.82 2.52 -15.53
C PHE A 333 1.48 3.96 -15.90
N LEU A 334 2.46 4.78 -16.31
CA LEU A 334 2.22 6.14 -16.79
C LEU A 334 1.42 6.13 -18.11
N MET A 335 1.73 5.18 -19.00
CA MET A 335 0.98 5.02 -20.25
C MET A 335 -0.45 4.58 -19.97
N GLU A 336 -0.66 3.69 -19.00
CA GLU A 336 -1.99 3.30 -18.57
C GLU A 336 -2.78 4.47 -17.98
N TRP A 337 -2.16 5.23 -17.07
CA TRP A 337 -2.79 6.43 -16.50
C TRP A 337 -3.20 7.42 -17.59
N LYS A 338 -2.33 7.66 -18.59
CA LYS A 338 -2.65 8.53 -19.74
C LYS A 338 -3.79 7.99 -20.58
N ARG A 339 -3.87 6.66 -20.79
CA ARG A 339 -4.95 6.01 -21.53
C ARG A 339 -6.30 6.24 -20.84
N ILE A 340 -6.36 6.04 -19.53
CA ILE A 340 -7.59 6.24 -18.75
C ILE A 340 -7.96 7.74 -18.73
N LEU A 341 -6.98 8.64 -18.58
CA LEU A 341 -7.21 10.08 -18.61
C LEU A 341 -7.90 10.55 -19.91
N GLN A 342 -7.56 9.96 -21.07
CA GLN A 342 -8.12 10.38 -22.37
C GLN A 342 -9.64 10.33 -22.44
N ILE A 343 -10.27 9.45 -21.65
CA ILE A 343 -11.73 9.29 -21.60
C ILE A 343 -12.31 9.79 -20.28
N ALA A 344 -11.48 10.17 -19.31
CA ALA A 344 -11.94 10.57 -17.98
C ALA A 344 -12.62 11.94 -18.00
N ASN A 345 -13.63 12.09 -17.14
CA ASN A 345 -14.44 13.30 -17.05
C ASN A 345 -13.93 14.18 -15.90
N PRO A 346 -13.54 15.46 -16.15
CA PRO A 346 -13.07 16.32 -15.08
C PRO A 346 -14.19 16.60 -14.08
N VAL A 347 -13.90 16.50 -12.79
CA VAL A 347 -14.84 16.88 -11.74
C VAL A 347 -14.88 18.40 -11.67
N SER A 348 -16.02 18.99 -12.02
CA SER A 348 -16.24 20.44 -11.96
C SER A 348 -16.21 20.94 -10.51
N GLN A 349 -15.66 22.14 -10.28
CA GLN A 349 -15.68 22.76 -8.94
C GLN A 349 -17.09 23.20 -8.49
N ASP A 350 -18.05 23.30 -9.41
CA ASP A 350 -19.41 23.84 -9.16
C ASP A 350 -20.51 22.79 -8.91
N SER A 351 -20.21 21.49 -8.85
CA SER A 351 -21.23 20.42 -8.82
C SER A 351 -22.00 20.25 -7.49
N SER A 352 -22.10 21.30 -6.67
CA SER A 352 -22.96 21.33 -5.46
C SER A 352 -23.78 22.62 -5.37
N GLY A 353 -24.41 23.02 -6.48
CA GLY A 353 -25.40 24.09 -6.53
C GLY A 353 -26.70 23.64 -7.19
N GLY A 354 -27.55 22.88 -6.48
CA GLY A 354 -28.93 22.62 -6.92
C GLY A 354 -29.40 21.18 -6.72
N GLY A 355 -30.11 20.94 -5.62
CA GLY A 355 -30.80 19.68 -5.36
C GLY A 355 -31.34 19.63 -3.94
N GLY A 356 -32.56 20.14 -3.75
CA GLY A 356 -33.22 20.20 -2.46
C GLY A 356 -33.47 18.82 -1.83
N ALA A 357 -33.34 18.79 -0.50
CA ALA A 357 -34.04 17.93 0.44
C ALA A 357 -34.28 16.46 0.03
N ASN A 358 -33.30 15.61 0.34
CA ASN A 358 -33.54 14.40 1.13
C ASN A 358 -32.27 14.13 1.96
N ALA A 359 -32.17 14.88 3.06
CA ALA A 359 -31.16 14.69 4.10
C ALA A 359 -31.48 13.40 4.85
N ASN A 360 -30.92 12.28 4.42
CA ASN A 360 -30.60 11.12 5.25
C ASN A 360 -29.61 10.22 4.49
N ASN A 361 -28.36 10.20 4.98
CA ASN A 361 -27.22 9.34 4.60
C ASN A 361 -26.48 9.59 3.27
N SER A 362 -25.85 10.77 3.12
CA SER A 362 -24.68 10.92 2.21
C SER A 362 -23.57 11.72 2.92
N GLY A 363 -22.32 11.24 2.78
CA GLY A 363 -21.20 11.52 3.68
C GLY A 363 -20.80 12.99 3.77
N GLU A 364 -21.11 13.63 4.90
CA GLU A 364 -20.52 14.91 5.27
C GLU A 364 -18.99 14.78 5.39
N VAL A 365 -18.28 15.73 4.78
CA VAL A 365 -16.83 15.86 4.93
C VAL A 365 -16.53 16.12 6.41
N ARG A 366 -15.86 15.16 7.06
CA ARG A 366 -15.56 15.24 8.49
C ARG A 366 -14.49 16.29 8.78
N MET A 367 -14.67 16.97 9.91
CA MET A 367 -13.75 17.98 10.46
C MET A 367 -12.86 17.35 11.53
N PHE A 368 -11.58 17.76 11.57
CA PHE A 368 -10.59 17.17 12.45
C PHE A 368 -9.80 18.21 13.24
N PHE A 369 -9.49 17.86 14.48
CA PHE A 369 -8.38 18.43 15.24
C PHE A 369 -7.24 17.40 15.26
N ILE A 370 -6.03 17.83 14.93
CA ILE A 370 -4.88 16.95 14.73
C ILE A 370 -3.75 17.35 15.68
N GLN A 371 -3.27 16.38 16.45
CA GLN A 371 -2.00 16.50 17.15
C GLN A 371 -0.91 15.75 16.39
N GLN A 372 0.20 16.44 16.10
CA GLN A 372 1.28 15.92 15.27
C GLN A 372 2.57 15.77 16.06
N PHE A 373 3.17 14.58 15.93
CA PHE A 373 4.47 14.23 16.48
C PHE A 373 5.36 13.71 15.35
N GLN A 374 6.61 14.14 15.33
CA GLN A 374 7.54 13.73 14.28
C GLN A 374 8.88 13.29 14.87
N ASN A 375 9.39 12.19 14.35
CA ASN A 375 10.75 11.70 14.55
C ASN A 375 11.42 11.40 13.19
N SER A 376 12.62 10.82 13.20
CA SER A 376 13.36 10.51 11.97
C SER A 376 12.80 9.34 11.14
N LEU A 377 11.93 8.51 11.71
CA LEU A 377 11.34 7.34 11.05
C LEU A 377 9.97 7.64 10.44
N PHE A 378 9.11 8.40 11.12
CA PHE A 378 7.73 8.66 10.70
C PHE A 378 7.14 9.91 11.38
N GLN A 379 5.97 10.32 10.89
CA GLN A 379 5.11 11.31 11.51
C GLN A 379 3.83 10.64 12.03
N THR A 380 3.56 10.78 13.32
CA THR A 380 2.30 10.34 13.94
C THR A 380 1.30 11.49 13.95
N ASN A 381 0.10 11.25 13.41
CA ASN A 381 -1.02 12.18 13.43
C ASN A 381 -2.16 11.55 14.22
N VAL A 382 -2.46 12.14 15.38
CA VAL A 382 -3.59 11.75 16.23
C VAL A 382 -4.78 12.62 15.83
N LEU A 383 -5.76 12.02 15.16
CA LEU A 383 -6.95 12.69 14.68
C LEU A 383 -8.06 12.59 15.74
N PHE A 384 -8.68 13.72 16.03
CA PHE A 384 -9.92 13.82 16.79
C PHE A 384 -11.02 14.40 15.90
N ASN A 385 -12.21 13.81 15.94
CA ASN A 385 -13.38 14.29 15.21
C ASN A 385 -13.91 15.62 15.80
N SER A 386 -14.95 16.19 15.21
CA SER A 386 -15.54 17.47 15.66
C SER A 386 -16.05 17.44 17.11
N GLU A 387 -16.37 16.26 17.65
CA GLU A 387 -16.83 16.08 19.03
C GLU A 387 -15.67 15.86 20.02
N GLY A 388 -14.42 15.86 19.54
CA GLY A 388 -13.23 15.58 20.34
C GLY A 388 -12.93 14.08 20.53
N GLY A 389 -13.70 13.19 19.88
CA GLY A 389 -13.48 11.75 19.92
C GLY A 389 -12.32 11.31 19.02
N PHE A 390 -11.53 10.32 19.45
CA PHE A 390 -10.45 9.76 18.64
C PHE A 390 -10.97 9.10 17.37
N ASP A 391 -10.37 9.43 16.23
CA ASP A 391 -10.76 8.91 14.92
C ASP A 391 -9.78 7.82 14.45
N SER A 392 -10.34 6.73 13.91
CA SER A 392 -9.56 5.57 13.46
C SER A 392 -8.66 5.86 12.26
N ASN A 393 -8.88 6.95 11.52
CA ASN A 393 -7.99 7.36 10.42
C ASN A 393 -6.62 7.88 10.90
N SER A 394 -6.43 8.03 12.22
CA SER A 394 -5.11 8.31 12.81
C SER A 394 -4.09 7.24 12.40
N ASN A 395 -2.85 7.64 12.07
CA ASN A 395 -1.82 6.73 11.54
C ASN A 395 -0.80 6.30 12.60
N ALA A 396 0.10 5.38 12.19
CA ALA A 396 1.30 4.99 12.93
C ALA A 396 0.99 4.66 14.41
N LEU A 397 1.71 5.29 15.34
CA LEU A 397 1.60 5.03 16.78
C LEU A 397 0.47 5.80 17.48
N SER A 398 -0.49 6.36 16.74
CA SER A 398 -1.49 7.28 17.28
C SER A 398 -2.30 6.73 18.46
N SER A 399 -2.75 5.47 18.40
CA SER A 399 -3.47 4.81 19.51
C SER A 399 -2.60 4.71 20.76
N ALA A 400 -1.34 4.30 20.59
CA ALA A 400 -0.37 4.19 21.68
C ALA A 400 -0.03 5.57 22.27
N TYR A 401 0.09 6.61 21.44
CA TYR A 401 0.41 7.98 21.86
C TYR A 401 -0.75 8.61 22.61
N LYS A 402 -1.98 8.40 22.13
CA LYS A 402 -3.19 8.83 22.83
C LYS A 402 -3.22 8.30 24.26
N GLN A 403 -2.95 7.00 24.44
CA GLN A 403 -2.94 6.38 25.77
C GLN A 403 -1.77 6.89 26.62
N THR A 404 -0.56 6.85 26.08
CA THR A 404 0.68 7.22 26.77
C THR A 404 0.69 8.67 27.26
N LEU A 405 0.17 9.60 26.44
CA LEU A 405 0.19 11.03 26.72
C LEU A 405 -1.16 11.55 27.24
N ALA A 406 -2.12 10.65 27.50
CA ALA A 406 -3.48 10.99 27.92
C ALA A 406 -4.15 12.06 27.04
N LEU A 407 -3.98 11.96 25.72
CA LEU A 407 -4.44 12.97 24.77
C LEU A 407 -5.98 12.99 24.70
N THR A 408 -6.54 14.18 24.82
CA THR A 408 -7.97 14.45 24.65
C THR A 408 -8.18 15.40 23.48
N GLY A 409 -9.19 15.11 22.66
CA GLY A 409 -9.56 15.97 21.55
C GLY A 409 -10.31 17.21 22.04
N ILE A 410 -10.20 18.28 21.26
CA ILE A 410 -10.96 19.51 21.50
C ILE A 410 -12.20 19.46 20.62
N SER A 411 -13.38 19.55 21.25
CA SER A 411 -14.63 19.72 20.52
C SER A 411 -14.61 21.06 19.78
N ARG A 412 -15.03 21.05 18.52
CA ARG A 412 -15.00 22.23 17.65
C ARG A 412 -16.25 22.33 16.79
N PRO A 413 -16.68 23.55 16.43
CA PRO A 413 -17.74 23.75 15.45
C PRO A 413 -17.41 23.09 14.11
N LYS A 414 -18.43 22.68 13.35
CA LYS A 414 -18.30 22.14 12.00
C LYS A 414 -17.92 23.20 10.94
N GLU A 415 -17.72 24.45 11.34
CA GLU A 415 -17.35 25.57 10.48
C GLU A 415 -15.83 25.80 10.41
N GLY A 416 -15.36 26.41 9.32
CA GLY A 416 -13.96 26.78 9.10
C GLY A 416 -13.11 25.71 8.42
N ASN A 417 -11.79 25.71 8.69
CA ASN A 417 -10.86 24.79 8.04
C ASN A 417 -11.09 23.34 8.47
N ARG A 418 -11.15 22.42 7.49
CA ARG A 418 -11.32 20.98 7.73
C ARG A 418 -10.35 20.40 8.75
N PHE A 419 -9.07 20.77 8.61
CA PHE A 419 -7.99 20.32 9.47
C PHE A 419 -7.50 21.48 10.33
N GLN A 420 -7.58 21.32 11.65
CA GLN A 420 -6.95 22.20 12.63
C GLN A 420 -5.83 21.46 13.32
N PHE A 421 -4.71 22.13 13.55
CA PHE A 421 -3.50 21.52 14.12
C PHE A 421 -3.22 22.11 15.50
N SER A 422 -2.69 21.27 16.40
CA SER A 422 -1.87 21.78 17.50
C SER A 422 -0.54 22.32 16.97
N SER A 423 0.22 23.02 17.82
CA SER A 423 1.63 23.24 17.51
C SER A 423 2.31 21.89 17.24
N LYS A 424 3.15 21.86 16.20
CA LYS A 424 3.95 20.68 15.87
C LYS A 424 4.95 20.48 17.01
N THR A 425 4.94 19.29 17.60
CA THR A 425 5.82 18.95 18.72
C THR A 425 6.83 17.90 18.32
N PHE A 426 8.02 17.98 18.93
CA PHE A 426 8.96 16.87 18.88
C PHE A 426 8.33 15.64 19.51
N ASP A 427 8.66 14.46 19.01
CA ASP A 427 8.15 13.20 19.53
C ASP A 427 8.58 12.98 21.00
N PRO A 428 7.64 13.01 21.97
CA PRO A 428 7.99 12.93 23.39
C PRO A 428 8.31 11.49 23.83
N ILE A 429 8.00 10.49 23.01
CA ILE A 429 8.15 9.08 23.34
C ILE A 429 9.41 8.54 22.68
N TRP A 430 9.58 8.77 21.38
CA TRP A 430 10.65 8.17 20.58
C TRP A 430 12.05 8.66 20.97
N GLU A 431 13.00 7.73 21.05
CA GLU A 431 14.43 8.03 21.15
C GLU A 431 15.18 7.54 19.91
N GLU A 432 16.03 8.42 19.38
CA GLU A 432 16.86 8.08 18.23
C GLU A 432 17.81 6.94 18.58
N SER A 433 17.72 5.86 17.81
CA SER A 433 18.44 4.62 18.08
C SER A 433 18.58 3.77 16.83
N GLU A 434 19.52 2.83 16.89
CA GLU A 434 19.72 1.78 15.91
C GLU A 434 19.32 0.42 16.48
N GLY A 435 18.84 -0.50 15.63
CA GLY A 435 18.70 -1.90 16.06
C GLY A 435 20.04 -2.64 15.99
N SER A 436 20.11 -3.75 16.71
CA SER A 436 21.34 -4.52 16.87
C SER A 436 21.07 -6.03 16.89
N ASN A 437 22.09 -6.81 16.53
CA ASN A 437 22.09 -8.27 16.71
C ASN A 437 22.53 -8.68 18.12
N LEU A 438 22.90 -7.71 18.96
CA LEU A 438 23.23 -7.97 20.36
C LEU A 438 22.00 -8.50 21.11
N GLN A 439 22.24 -9.19 22.21
CA GLN A 439 21.20 -9.55 23.17
C GLN A 439 21.30 -8.64 24.39
N LEU A 440 20.16 -8.14 24.84
CA LEU A 440 20.01 -7.47 26.11
C LEU A 440 19.63 -8.52 27.16
N LEU A 441 20.54 -8.79 28.09
CA LEU A 441 20.39 -9.82 29.12
C LEU A 441 20.00 -9.18 30.44
N PHE A 442 18.97 -9.74 31.07
CA PHE A 442 18.48 -9.32 32.38
C PHE A 442 18.86 -10.35 33.44
N GLN A 443 19.51 -9.90 34.51
CA GLN A 443 19.85 -10.74 35.65
C GLN A 443 19.23 -10.16 36.92
N ASN A 444 18.24 -10.87 37.47
CA ASN A 444 17.64 -10.49 38.74
C ASN A 444 18.59 -10.76 39.91
N HIS A 445 18.76 -9.75 40.75
CA HIS A 445 19.42 -9.82 42.04
C HIS A 445 18.44 -9.40 43.14
N PHE A 446 18.76 -9.71 44.40
CA PHE A 446 17.91 -9.39 45.54
C PHE A 446 17.59 -7.88 45.66
N LEU A 447 18.53 -7.00 45.27
CA LEU A 447 18.37 -5.54 45.39
C LEU A 447 18.14 -4.83 44.06
N GLY A 448 17.93 -5.54 42.95
CA GLY A 448 17.75 -4.91 41.65
C GLY A 448 18.00 -5.81 40.46
N THR A 449 17.96 -5.24 39.27
CA THR A 449 18.17 -5.94 38.01
C THR A 449 19.45 -5.47 37.35
N LYS A 450 20.39 -6.38 37.12
CA LYS A 450 21.59 -6.10 36.33
C LYS A 450 21.31 -6.32 34.85
N LEU A 451 21.79 -5.39 34.03
CA LEU A 451 21.65 -5.40 32.59
C LEU A 451 23.02 -5.62 31.95
N ASN A 452 23.11 -6.52 30.98
CA ASN A 452 24.32 -6.73 30.20
C ASN A 452 24.00 -6.81 28.71
N LEU A 453 24.86 -6.24 27.87
CA LEU A 453 24.87 -6.51 26.44
C LEU A 453 25.76 -7.73 26.16
N SER A 454 25.38 -8.54 25.18
CA SER A 454 26.11 -9.78 24.82
C SER A 454 27.57 -9.56 24.39
N ASN A 455 27.96 -8.34 24.03
CA ASN A 455 29.34 -7.97 23.71
C ASN A 455 30.11 -7.31 24.88
N GLY A 456 29.47 -7.15 26.04
CA GLY A 456 30.07 -6.52 27.22
C GLY A 456 30.14 -5.00 27.18
N GLU A 457 29.53 -4.32 26.20
CA GLU A 457 29.39 -2.86 26.22
C GLU A 457 28.66 -2.43 27.51
N ARG A 458 29.20 -1.40 28.17
CA ARG A 458 28.63 -0.86 29.39
C ARG A 458 27.34 -0.09 29.08
N ILE A 459 26.30 -0.38 29.84
CA ILE A 459 25.01 0.32 29.76
C ILE A 459 25.00 1.47 30.77
N LEU A 460 24.69 2.67 30.29
CA LEU A 460 24.62 3.91 31.08
C LEU A 460 23.20 4.22 31.56
N SER A 461 22.21 4.09 30.67
CA SER A 461 20.80 4.29 30.98
C SER A 461 19.91 3.34 30.17
N LEU A 462 18.71 3.11 30.69
CA LEU A 462 17.65 2.34 30.04
C LEU A 462 16.37 3.17 30.06
N SER A 463 15.77 3.37 28.89
CA SER A 463 14.37 3.78 28.78
C SER A 463 13.52 2.59 28.33
N LEU A 464 12.30 2.48 28.83
CA LEU A 464 11.34 1.48 28.35
C LEU A 464 9.95 2.04 28.16
N TRP A 465 9.23 1.47 27.19
CA TRP A 465 7.86 1.85 26.87
C TRP A 465 7.03 0.62 26.52
N ASP A 466 5.81 0.57 27.05
CA ASP A 466 4.88 -0.55 26.86
C ASP A 466 3.75 -0.28 25.85
N GLY A 467 3.76 0.91 25.24
CA GLY A 467 2.73 1.35 24.29
C GLY A 467 1.54 2.05 24.94
N THR A 468 1.41 2.04 26.26
CA THR A 468 0.20 2.51 26.97
C THR A 468 0.47 3.49 28.09
N HIS A 469 1.57 3.34 28.83
CA HIS A 469 1.96 4.19 29.95
C HIS A 469 3.09 5.13 29.55
N ALA A 470 3.27 6.18 30.36
CA ALA A 470 4.40 7.10 30.24
C ALA A 470 5.72 6.32 30.19
N LYS A 471 6.61 6.73 29.29
CA LYS A 471 7.95 6.15 29.15
C LYS A 471 8.69 6.19 30.48
N GLU A 472 9.21 5.04 30.90
CA GLU A 472 9.95 4.89 32.15
C GLU A 472 11.46 5.05 31.84
N PHE A 473 12.18 5.79 32.68
CA PHE A 473 13.63 6.04 32.53
C PHE A 473 14.38 5.57 33.78
N TYR A 474 15.47 4.84 33.57
CA TYR A 474 16.34 4.33 34.61
C TYR A 474 17.80 4.73 34.35
N SER A 475 18.41 5.39 35.33
CA SER A 475 19.85 5.57 35.40
C SER A 475 20.49 4.35 36.07
N LEU A 476 21.58 3.84 35.51
CA LEU A 476 22.26 2.66 36.04
C LEU A 476 23.50 3.05 36.86
N ASP A 477 23.87 2.19 37.81
CA ASP A 477 25.11 2.35 38.57
C ASP A 477 26.37 1.96 37.76
N LEU A 478 27.54 1.95 38.43
CA LEU A 478 28.80 1.56 37.81
C LEU A 478 28.83 0.10 37.30
N ASN A 479 27.94 -0.75 37.83
CA ASN A 479 27.82 -2.17 37.49
C ASN A 479 26.64 -2.44 36.54
N SER A 480 26.07 -1.41 35.92
CA SER A 480 24.89 -1.52 35.06
C SER A 480 23.70 -2.18 35.76
N THR A 481 23.42 -1.78 37.01
CA THR A 481 22.30 -2.29 37.82
C THR A 481 21.25 -1.21 38.05
N ILE A 482 19.98 -1.56 37.85
CA ILE A 482 18.83 -0.78 38.29
C ILE A 482 18.48 -1.22 39.72
N LEU A 483 18.78 -0.37 40.69
CA LEU A 483 18.53 -0.64 42.11
C LEU A 483 17.03 -0.55 42.45
N GLY A 484 16.56 -1.46 43.29
CA GLY A 484 15.19 -1.47 43.82
C GLY A 484 14.11 -1.99 42.85
N GLN A 485 14.47 -2.40 41.64
CA GLN A 485 13.54 -2.95 40.65
C GLN A 485 13.92 -4.37 40.25
N THR A 486 13.03 -5.32 40.51
CA THR A 486 13.18 -6.74 40.16
C THR A 486 11.98 -7.16 39.30
N ASP A 487 12.22 -7.94 38.24
CA ASP A 487 11.18 -8.53 37.38
C ASP A 487 10.25 -7.54 36.62
N PHE A 488 10.64 -6.27 36.44
CA PHE A 488 9.79 -5.24 35.83
C PHE A 488 9.44 -5.46 34.33
N TRP A 489 10.14 -6.38 33.65
CA TRP A 489 9.92 -6.70 32.24
C TRP A 489 8.98 -7.88 32.02
N LYS A 490 8.84 -8.76 33.03
CA LYS A 490 8.16 -10.05 32.88
C LYS A 490 6.68 -9.86 32.58
N GLY A 491 6.21 -10.54 31.52
CA GLY A 491 4.78 -10.56 31.17
C GLY A 491 4.26 -9.26 30.57
N ARG A 492 5.14 -8.34 30.15
CA ARG A 492 4.84 -7.10 29.42
C ARG A 492 5.31 -7.20 27.97
N ASN A 493 4.75 -6.37 27.10
CA ASN A 493 5.37 -6.08 25.80
C ASN A 493 6.15 -4.78 25.96
N LEU A 494 7.43 -4.78 25.64
CA LEU A 494 8.31 -3.65 25.92
C LEU A 494 9.18 -3.32 24.72
N TRP A 495 9.33 -2.02 24.47
CA TRP A 495 10.41 -1.47 23.69
C TRP A 495 11.43 -0.84 24.62
N PHE A 496 12.71 -1.12 24.40
CA PHE A 496 13.81 -0.61 25.20
C PHE A 496 14.71 0.28 24.36
N TRP A 497 15.13 1.40 24.93
CA TRP A 497 16.24 2.19 24.43
C TRP A 497 17.38 2.11 25.44
N VAL A 498 18.50 1.54 25.01
CA VAL A 498 19.68 1.28 25.83
C VAL A 498 20.76 2.26 25.42
N GLN A 499 21.10 3.19 26.31
CA GLN A 499 22.22 4.10 26.09
C GLN A 499 23.52 3.44 26.52
N THR A 500 24.47 3.37 25.60
CA THR A 500 25.87 3.01 25.86
C THR A 500 26.74 4.26 25.81
N GLU A 501 28.04 4.10 26.04
CA GLU A 501 29.02 5.19 25.93
C GLU A 501 29.12 5.78 24.51
N THR A 502 28.77 5.01 23.47
CA THR A 502 28.99 5.43 22.07
C THR A 502 27.71 5.56 21.26
N ARG A 503 26.60 4.95 21.69
CA ARG A 503 25.37 4.83 20.89
C ARG A 503 24.14 4.48 21.72
N THR A 504 22.97 4.65 21.11
CA THR A 504 21.67 4.22 21.64
C THR A 504 21.14 3.04 20.82
N LEU A 505 20.85 1.94 21.50
CA LEU A 505 20.37 0.71 20.88
C LEU A 505 18.90 0.46 21.21
N SER A 506 18.11 0.08 20.21
CA SER A 506 16.74 -0.41 20.41
C SER A 506 16.75 -1.91 20.65
N PHE A 507 15.93 -2.36 21.61
CA PHE A 507 15.59 -3.78 21.83
C PHE A 507 14.08 -3.91 22.06
N CYS A 508 13.57 -5.13 22.01
CA CYS A 508 12.18 -5.41 22.32
C CYS A 508 12.03 -6.67 23.15
N HIS A 509 10.92 -6.76 23.89
CA HIS A 509 10.45 -7.98 24.54
C HIS A 509 8.98 -8.16 24.19
N ILE A 510 8.64 -9.33 23.66
CA ILE A 510 7.29 -9.68 23.25
C ILE A 510 6.80 -10.81 24.13
N LYS A 511 5.74 -10.55 24.90
CA LYS A 511 5.13 -11.52 25.83
C LYS A 511 4.64 -12.78 25.12
N ASP A 512 4.02 -12.62 23.96
CA ASP A 512 3.51 -13.72 23.13
C ASP A 512 4.00 -13.54 21.69
N GLN A 513 5.02 -14.31 21.29
CA GLN A 513 5.59 -14.23 19.94
C GLN A 513 4.57 -14.52 18.84
N LEU A 514 3.50 -15.25 19.14
CA LEU A 514 2.46 -15.54 18.16
C LEU A 514 1.46 -14.39 18.02
N LYS A 515 1.48 -13.40 18.91
CA LYS A 515 0.57 -12.25 18.90
C LYS A 515 1.25 -10.99 19.43
N PRO A 516 2.31 -10.49 18.75
CA PRO A 516 2.91 -9.21 19.09
C PRO A 516 1.88 -8.08 18.96
N PRO A 517 1.96 -7.03 19.79
CA PRO A 517 1.07 -5.89 19.66
C PRO A 517 1.37 -5.12 18.37
N GLU A 518 0.31 -4.62 17.73
CA GLU A 518 0.35 -3.93 16.44
C GLU A 518 1.37 -2.80 16.38
N TRP A 519 1.50 -2.00 17.45
CA TRP A 519 2.45 -0.90 17.52
C TRP A 519 3.92 -1.36 17.45
N MET A 520 4.24 -2.54 17.97
CA MET A 520 5.58 -3.13 17.86
C MET A 520 5.82 -3.67 16.46
N VAL A 521 4.83 -4.33 15.86
CA VAL A 521 4.91 -4.81 14.47
C VAL A 521 5.18 -3.64 13.53
N PHE A 522 4.46 -2.53 13.69
CA PHE A 522 4.70 -1.29 12.96
C PHE A 522 6.14 -0.81 13.14
N LEU A 523 6.64 -0.66 14.37
CA LEU A 523 8.03 -0.20 14.60
C LEU A 523 9.08 -1.11 13.96
N ILE A 524 8.91 -2.43 14.04
CA ILE A 524 9.84 -3.40 13.45
C ILE A 524 9.87 -3.28 11.93
N ASN A 525 8.69 -3.25 11.30
CA ASN A 525 8.55 -3.04 9.86
C ASN A 525 9.14 -1.70 9.44
N ARG A 526 8.88 -0.65 10.23
CA ARG A 526 9.32 0.70 9.94
C ARG A 526 10.84 0.87 9.96
N MET A 527 11.49 0.25 10.94
CA MET A 527 12.95 0.21 10.99
C MET A 527 13.52 -0.45 9.74
N GLU A 528 12.95 -1.58 9.32
CA GLU A 528 13.39 -2.34 8.14
C GLU A 528 13.21 -1.53 6.84
N VAL A 529 12.04 -0.88 6.68
CA VAL A 529 11.73 -0.01 5.53
C VAL A 529 12.69 1.18 5.45
N LYS A 530 13.07 1.76 6.59
CA LYS A 530 14.07 2.85 6.64
C LYS A 530 15.52 2.37 6.51
N GLY A 531 15.73 1.09 6.19
CA GLY A 531 17.07 0.50 6.04
C GLY A 531 17.83 0.44 7.36
N ARG A 532 17.16 0.66 8.50
CA ARG A 532 17.75 0.44 9.82
C ARG A 532 17.65 -1.05 10.15
N ARG A 533 18.65 -1.54 10.87
CA ARG A 533 18.59 -2.90 11.41
C ARG A 533 17.40 -2.96 12.39
N SER A 534 16.52 -3.95 12.23
CA SER A 534 15.46 -4.21 13.21
C SER A 534 16.06 -4.79 14.50
N PRO A 535 15.53 -4.43 15.68
CA PRO A 535 16.00 -5.00 16.93
C PRO A 535 15.62 -6.48 17.07
N VAL A 536 16.43 -7.21 17.83
CA VAL A 536 16.08 -8.57 18.28
C VAL A 536 15.06 -8.46 19.41
N CYS A 537 13.92 -9.14 19.27
CA CYS A 537 12.93 -9.22 20.34
C CYS A 537 13.10 -10.50 21.16
N SER A 538 13.23 -10.37 22.48
CA SER A 538 13.18 -11.52 23.39
C SER A 538 11.73 -11.91 23.71
N ASN A 539 11.52 -13.10 24.29
CA ASN A 539 10.19 -13.65 24.60
C ASN A 539 10.18 -14.55 25.85
N ASP A 540 11.22 -14.43 26.66
CA ASP A 540 11.57 -15.28 27.80
C ASP A 540 10.91 -14.89 29.12
#